data_AF-A0AA88IDW2-F1
#
_entry.id   AF-A0AA88IDW2-F1
#
_cell.length_a   1.000
_cell.length_b   1.000
_cell.length_c   1.000
_cell.angle_alpha   90.00
_cell.angle_beta   90.00
_cell.angle_gamma   90.00
#
_symmetry.space_group_name_H-M   'P 1'
#
loop_
_entity.id
_entity.type
_entity.pdbx_description
1 polymer ?
#
loop_
_entity_poly.entity_id
_entity_poly.type
_entity_poly.pdbx_seq_one_letter_code
_entity_poly.pdbx_strand_id
1 'polypeptide(L)'
;MAINTNYLEQEMRNFRIYWLLLFWRPVISEEAVPYPVILIPGDGGSQIEAKLSKENVVHYICSKKSDYFSLWLNLELLVPIVIDCWVDNMRLYYDNVSRTTSNSPGVEIRVPGFGDTLTVEWLDPSKASPGAYFNKIADSLALLGLERNFTIRGIPYDFRKAPNENIDLFSNLKNIIEETADRTGKPVVIVAHSMGAPNSLYFLNKQTSGWKKKYIKSLVTLAGCWGGTVKALKVFAQGDNLGVSVLSEATLREEQRSNPSLAWLMPSKHFWAIDEPLVKTANKSYGVGSYEEFFK
;
A
#
# COMPACT_ATOMS: atom_id res chain seq x y z
N MET A 1 85.33 28.43 29.72
CA MET A 1 83.97 28.97 29.49
C MET A 1 83.17 27.85 28.85
N ALA A 2 82.44 27.08 29.67
CA ALA A 2 81.80 25.83 29.26
C ALA A 2 80.39 26.12 28.73
N ILE A 3 80.11 25.68 27.49
CA ILE A 3 78.82 25.83 26.83
C ILE A 3 77.89 24.73 27.35
N ASN A 4 76.79 25.14 27.96
CA ASN A 4 75.82 24.27 28.62
C ASN A 4 74.94 23.57 27.56
N THR A 5 75.02 22.25 27.49
CA THR A 5 74.39 21.36 26.50
C THR A 5 72.89 21.13 26.70
N ASN A 6 72.24 21.84 27.62
CA ASN A 6 70.84 21.59 27.99
C ASN A 6 69.78 22.25 27.09
N TYR A 7 70.16 23.01 26.06
CA TYR A 7 69.18 23.68 25.19
C TYR A 7 68.78 22.87 23.94
N LEU A 8 69.60 21.91 23.51
CA LEU A 8 69.36 21.13 22.28
C LEU A 8 68.55 19.83 22.52
N GLU A 9 68.49 19.31 23.75
CA GLU A 9 67.68 18.12 24.06
C GLU A 9 66.19 18.41 24.26
N GLN A 10 65.82 19.68 24.50
CA GLN A 10 64.45 20.07 24.76
C GLN A 10 63.66 20.35 23.47
N GLU A 11 64.33 20.74 22.38
CA GLU A 11 63.71 20.87 21.05
C GLU A 11 63.49 19.52 20.33
N MET A 12 64.30 18.49 20.62
CA MET A 12 64.13 17.18 19.98
C MET A 12 63.05 16.28 20.59
N ARG A 13 62.53 16.60 21.78
CA ARG A 13 61.37 15.87 22.38
C ARG A 13 60.02 16.34 21.86
N ASN A 14 59.91 17.57 21.34
CA ASN A 14 58.67 18.09 20.78
C ASN A 14 58.40 17.63 19.34
N PHE A 15 59.40 17.08 18.64
CA PHE A 15 59.24 16.63 17.25
C PHE A 15 58.75 15.18 17.09
N ARG A 16 58.70 14.39 18.17
CA ARG A 16 58.26 12.97 18.11
C ARG A 16 56.81 12.72 18.49
N ILE A 17 56.08 13.73 18.96
CA ILE A 17 54.66 13.56 19.36
C ILE A 17 53.70 13.94 18.22
N TYR A 18 54.18 14.60 17.16
CA TYR A 18 53.34 15.06 16.04
C TYR A 18 53.12 14.05 14.90
N TRP A 19 53.57 12.80 15.02
CA TRP A 19 53.37 11.78 13.98
C TRP A 19 52.50 10.59 14.37
N LEU A 20 51.98 10.54 15.61
CA LEU A 20 51.09 9.47 16.05
C LEU A 20 49.59 9.85 16.06
N LEU A 21 49.24 11.07 15.64
CA LEU A 21 47.84 11.52 15.56
C LEU A 21 47.29 11.68 14.13
N LEU A 22 48.01 11.18 13.11
CA LEU A 22 47.55 11.25 11.71
C LEU A 22 47.01 9.93 11.14
N PHE A 23 46.90 8.87 11.95
CA PHE A 23 46.31 7.60 11.53
C PHE A 23 45.18 7.10 12.43
N TRP A 24 44.55 7.97 13.21
CA TRP A 24 43.15 7.73 13.57
C TRP A 24 42.30 8.16 12.38
N ARG A 25 42.41 7.44 11.26
CA ARG A 25 41.24 7.35 10.39
C ARG A 25 40.16 6.79 11.30
N PRO A 26 39.03 7.47 11.52
CA PRO A 26 37.88 6.72 12.00
C PRO A 26 37.80 5.55 11.01
N VAL A 27 37.77 4.32 11.53
CA VAL A 27 37.13 3.27 10.76
C VAL A 27 35.75 3.87 10.54
N ILE A 28 35.54 4.46 9.36
CA ILE A 28 34.22 4.74 8.86
C ILE A 28 33.66 3.33 8.88
N SER A 29 32.90 2.99 9.93
CA SER A 29 32.07 1.82 9.85
C SER A 29 31.30 2.07 8.58
N GLU A 30 31.47 1.23 7.57
CA GLU A 30 30.58 1.22 6.42
C GLU A 30 29.19 1.38 7.02
N GLU A 31 28.54 2.54 6.81
CA GLU A 31 27.19 2.72 7.30
C GLU A 31 26.43 1.54 6.73
N ALA A 32 25.93 0.68 7.62
CA ALA A 32 25.42 -0.60 7.20
C ALA A 32 24.29 -0.32 6.19
N VAL A 33 24.56 -0.60 4.91
CA VAL A 33 23.66 -0.22 3.81
C VAL A 33 22.24 -0.66 4.19
N PRO A 34 21.22 0.22 4.17
CA PRO A 34 19.89 -0.16 4.63
C PRO A 34 19.34 -1.37 3.87
N TYR A 35 18.48 -2.15 4.53
CA TYR A 35 17.77 -3.25 3.86
C TYR A 35 16.77 -2.65 2.86
N PRO A 36 16.65 -3.20 1.63
CA PRO A 36 15.65 -2.74 0.68
C PRO A 36 14.23 -2.92 1.23
N VAL A 37 13.32 -2.01 0.86
CA VAL A 37 11.96 -1.91 1.37
C VAL A 37 10.94 -2.13 0.25
N ILE A 38 9.95 -2.97 0.53
CA ILE A 38 8.77 -3.19 -0.31
C ILE A 38 7.57 -2.54 0.36
N LEU A 39 6.94 -1.57 -0.30
CA LEU A 39 5.76 -0.86 0.18
C LEU A 39 4.49 -1.52 -0.36
N ILE A 40 3.66 -2.07 0.52
CA ILE A 40 2.39 -2.70 0.16
C ILE A 40 1.21 -1.88 0.72
N PRO A 41 0.42 -1.23 -0.15
CA PRO A 41 -0.68 -0.34 0.25
C PRO A 41 -1.90 -1.07 0.78
N GLY A 42 -2.77 -0.31 1.44
CA GLY A 42 -4.09 -0.75 1.87
C GLY A 42 -5.17 -0.52 0.81
N ASP A 43 -6.41 -0.65 1.24
CA ASP A 43 -7.59 -0.33 0.42
C ASP A 43 -7.56 1.14 -0.03
N GLY A 44 -7.83 1.38 -1.31
CA GLY A 44 -7.67 2.69 -1.95
C GLY A 44 -6.23 3.19 -2.13
N GLY A 45 -5.20 2.42 -1.71
CA GLY A 45 -3.82 2.92 -1.59
C GLY A 45 -2.96 2.77 -2.85
N SER A 46 -3.54 2.58 -4.03
CA SER A 46 -2.83 2.48 -5.32
C SER A 46 -3.55 3.30 -6.37
N GLN A 47 -2.84 3.87 -7.33
CA GLN A 47 -3.50 4.42 -8.52
C GLN A 47 -4.23 3.33 -9.33
N ILE A 48 -5.35 3.70 -9.95
CA ILE A 48 -6.06 2.87 -10.92
C ILE A 48 -6.34 3.71 -12.17
N GLU A 49 -6.09 3.12 -13.33
CA GLU A 49 -6.41 3.71 -14.62
C GLU A 49 -7.50 2.92 -15.34
N ALA A 50 -8.32 3.64 -16.10
CA ALA A 50 -9.40 3.05 -16.87
C ALA A 50 -9.35 3.49 -18.34
N LYS A 51 -9.81 2.61 -19.23
CA LYS A 51 -10.08 2.93 -20.64
C LYS A 51 -11.53 2.56 -20.95
N LEU A 52 -12.25 3.46 -21.65
CA LEU A 52 -13.68 3.30 -21.90
C LEU A 52 -13.99 2.98 -23.36
N SER A 53 -14.93 2.06 -23.55
CA SER A 53 -15.58 1.69 -24.81
C SER A 53 -17.01 1.21 -24.50
N LYS A 54 -17.78 2.06 -23.81
CA LYS A 54 -19.13 1.77 -23.30
C LYS A 54 -20.19 2.03 -24.37
N GLU A 55 -21.18 1.15 -24.45
CA GLU A 55 -22.36 1.36 -25.30
C GLU A 55 -23.36 2.33 -24.64
N ASN A 56 -23.55 2.17 -23.33
CA ASN A 56 -24.49 2.93 -22.52
C ASN A 56 -23.79 3.62 -21.36
N VAL A 57 -24.38 4.72 -20.89
CA VAL A 57 -23.90 5.51 -19.75
C VAL A 57 -25.08 5.92 -18.88
N VAL A 58 -24.83 6.12 -17.59
CA VAL A 58 -25.85 6.49 -16.60
C VAL A 58 -26.35 7.92 -16.77
N HIS A 59 -25.50 8.83 -17.25
CA HIS A 59 -25.86 10.22 -17.57
C HIS A 59 -25.22 10.69 -18.87
N TYR A 60 -25.84 11.68 -19.52
CA TYR A 60 -25.36 12.24 -20.79
C TYR A 60 -23.98 12.92 -20.68
N ILE A 61 -23.57 13.31 -19.47
CA ILE A 61 -22.26 13.91 -19.19
C ILE A 61 -21.13 12.86 -19.11
N CYS A 62 -21.47 11.57 -18.99
CA CYS A 62 -20.47 10.53 -18.83
C CYS A 62 -19.87 10.13 -20.19
N SER A 63 -18.55 10.02 -20.23
CA SER A 63 -17.83 9.59 -21.43
C SER A 63 -18.13 8.13 -21.78
N LYS A 64 -18.47 7.88 -23.04
CA LYS A 64 -18.56 6.51 -23.60
C LYS A 64 -17.22 5.93 -24.02
N LYS A 65 -16.30 6.78 -24.49
CA LYS A 65 -15.01 6.39 -25.04
C LYS A 65 -13.89 7.22 -24.44
N SER A 66 -12.74 6.60 -24.19
CA SER A 66 -11.53 7.28 -23.77
C SER A 66 -10.31 6.41 -24.10
N ASP A 67 -9.13 7.02 -24.13
CA ASP A 67 -7.89 6.29 -23.82
C ASP A 67 -7.74 6.09 -22.32
N TYR A 68 -6.62 5.51 -21.88
CA TYR A 68 -6.35 5.34 -20.45
C TYR A 68 -6.28 6.70 -19.74
N PHE A 69 -7.04 6.85 -18.66
CA PHE A 69 -7.02 8.00 -17.77
C PHE A 69 -6.95 7.55 -16.30
N SER A 70 -6.49 8.43 -15.41
CA SER A 70 -6.50 8.17 -13.97
C SER A 70 -7.95 8.16 -13.46
N LEU A 71 -8.43 6.97 -13.11
CA LEU A 71 -9.74 6.76 -12.51
C LEU A 71 -9.68 6.95 -10.99
N TRP A 72 -8.55 6.59 -10.38
CA TRP A 72 -8.32 6.76 -8.96
C TRP A 72 -6.85 7.12 -8.68
N LEU A 73 -6.54 8.14 -7.89
CA LEU A 73 -7.44 9.18 -7.38
C LEU A 73 -7.51 10.34 -8.37
N ASN A 74 -8.73 10.73 -8.75
CA ASN A 74 -8.97 11.93 -9.54
C ASN A 74 -10.15 12.70 -8.95
N LEU A 75 -9.85 13.83 -8.29
CA LEU A 75 -10.85 14.61 -7.55
C LEU A 75 -11.92 15.22 -8.46
N GLU A 76 -11.61 15.48 -9.73
CA GLU A 76 -12.58 15.99 -10.70
C GLU A 76 -13.68 14.97 -11.01
N LEU A 77 -13.39 13.68 -10.86
CA LEU A 77 -14.37 12.60 -11.04
C LEU A 77 -15.29 12.40 -9.85
N LEU A 78 -14.96 12.99 -8.69
CA LEU A 78 -15.70 12.80 -7.44
C LEU A 78 -16.66 13.95 -7.14
N VAL A 79 -16.71 15.01 -7.96
CA VAL A 79 -17.65 16.12 -7.75
C VAL A 79 -19.11 15.66 -7.96
N PRO A 80 -20.10 16.34 -7.35
CA PRO A 80 -21.51 16.01 -7.55
C PRO A 80 -21.89 15.89 -9.03
N ILE A 81 -22.81 14.97 -9.35
CA ILE A 81 -23.25 14.61 -10.71
C ILE A 81 -22.20 13.79 -11.50
N VAL A 82 -20.92 14.17 -11.46
CA VAL A 82 -19.84 13.42 -12.16
C VAL A 82 -19.54 12.10 -11.46
N ILE A 83 -19.69 12.06 -10.13
CA ILE A 83 -19.45 10.87 -9.32
C ILE A 83 -20.26 9.64 -9.77
N ASP A 84 -21.44 9.83 -10.36
CA ASP A 84 -22.24 8.72 -10.88
C ASP A 84 -21.55 8.06 -12.09
N CYS A 85 -20.85 8.85 -12.91
CA CYS A 85 -20.00 8.33 -13.98
C CYS A 85 -18.79 7.56 -13.42
N TRP A 86 -18.20 8.05 -12.33
CA TRP A 86 -17.09 7.38 -11.66
C TRP A 86 -17.55 6.04 -11.06
N VAL A 87 -18.67 6.00 -10.35
CA VAL A 87 -19.27 4.78 -9.78
C VAL A 87 -19.53 3.75 -10.88
N ASP A 88 -20.13 4.17 -12.00
CA ASP A 88 -20.43 3.28 -13.13
C ASP A 88 -19.18 2.74 -13.85
N ASN A 89 -18.03 3.39 -13.71
CA ASN A 89 -16.76 2.93 -14.27
C ASN A 89 -15.94 2.10 -13.27
N MET A 90 -15.98 2.45 -12.00
CA MET A 90 -15.17 1.85 -10.93
C MET A 90 -15.77 0.55 -10.39
N ARG A 91 -17.10 0.43 -10.38
CA ARG A 91 -17.79 -0.74 -9.81
C ARG A 91 -17.44 -2.05 -10.50
N LEU A 92 -17.51 -3.13 -9.72
CA LEU A 92 -17.38 -4.50 -10.17
C LEU A 92 -18.75 -5.18 -10.30
N TYR A 93 -18.84 -6.17 -11.18
CA TYR A 93 -19.99 -7.06 -11.30
C TYR A 93 -19.63 -8.43 -10.74
N TYR A 94 -20.40 -8.90 -9.76
CA TYR A 94 -20.23 -10.23 -9.20
C TYR A 94 -21.05 -11.25 -9.99
N ASP A 95 -20.41 -12.28 -10.50
CA ASP A 95 -21.07 -13.42 -11.14
C ASP A 95 -21.32 -14.53 -10.10
N ASN A 96 -22.59 -14.88 -9.90
CA ASN A 96 -22.99 -15.89 -8.93
C ASN A 96 -22.61 -17.32 -9.35
N VAL A 97 -22.35 -17.57 -10.64
CA VAL A 97 -21.96 -18.89 -11.17
C VAL A 97 -20.46 -19.08 -11.02
N SER A 98 -19.64 -18.19 -11.58
CA SER A 98 -18.17 -18.29 -11.50
C SER A 98 -17.62 -17.89 -10.13
N ARG A 99 -18.41 -17.18 -9.31
CA ARG A 99 -18.03 -16.67 -7.98
C ARG A 99 -16.86 -15.68 -8.01
N THR A 100 -16.70 -14.97 -9.13
CA THR A 100 -15.67 -13.95 -9.36
C THR A 100 -16.29 -12.64 -9.82
N THR A 101 -15.45 -11.63 -10.00
CA THR A 101 -15.84 -10.30 -10.44
C THR A 101 -15.27 -9.91 -11.79
N SER A 102 -16.05 -9.15 -12.55
CA SER A 102 -15.64 -8.48 -13.78
C SER A 102 -15.78 -6.96 -13.67
N ASN A 103 -15.05 -6.23 -14.50
CA ASN A 103 -15.25 -4.79 -14.64
C ASN A 103 -16.62 -4.48 -15.28
N SER A 104 -17.04 -3.23 -15.17
CA SER A 104 -18.22 -2.74 -15.88
C SER A 104 -18.10 -2.94 -17.40
N PRO A 105 -19.21 -3.25 -18.12
CA PRO A 105 -19.17 -3.46 -19.57
C PRO A 105 -18.54 -2.28 -20.32
N GLY A 106 -17.57 -2.57 -21.18
CA GLY A 106 -16.82 -1.56 -21.92
C GLY A 106 -15.81 -0.77 -21.07
N VAL A 107 -15.43 -1.26 -19.88
CA VAL A 107 -14.39 -0.66 -19.03
C VAL A 107 -13.21 -1.62 -18.89
N GLU A 108 -12.05 -1.20 -19.38
CA GLU A 108 -10.78 -1.86 -19.09
C GLU A 108 -10.12 -1.16 -17.91
N ILE A 109 -9.56 -1.94 -16.98
CA ILE A 109 -8.85 -1.42 -15.81
C ILE A 109 -7.41 -1.93 -15.82
N ARG A 110 -6.47 -1.05 -15.50
CA ARG A 110 -5.08 -1.44 -15.20
C ARG A 110 -4.58 -0.72 -13.95
N VAL A 111 -3.59 -1.33 -13.33
CA VAL A 111 -2.90 -0.80 -12.15
C VAL A 111 -1.47 -0.43 -12.57
N PRO A 112 -1.15 0.87 -12.69
CA PRO A 112 0.16 1.31 -13.18
C PRO A 112 1.26 1.23 -12.09
N GLY A 113 2.51 1.24 -12.54
CA GLY A 113 3.68 1.45 -11.67
C GLY A 113 4.04 0.26 -10.79
N PHE A 114 3.83 -0.97 -11.24
CA PHE A 114 4.22 -2.14 -10.45
C PHE A 114 5.75 -2.20 -10.26
N GLY A 115 6.20 -2.09 -9.01
CA GLY A 115 7.61 -1.96 -8.65
C GLY A 115 8.10 -0.52 -8.51
N ASP A 116 7.40 0.43 -9.12
CA ASP A 116 7.66 1.86 -8.94
C ASP A 116 6.98 2.35 -7.66
N THR A 117 7.54 3.41 -7.09
CA THR A 117 7.06 3.97 -5.82
C THR A 117 6.00 5.04 -6.01
N LEU A 118 6.01 5.75 -7.14
CA LEU A 118 5.16 6.92 -7.39
C LEU A 118 3.66 6.64 -7.17
N THR A 119 3.15 5.52 -7.69
CA THR A 119 1.71 5.19 -7.72
C THR A 119 1.15 4.72 -6.38
N VAL A 120 2.03 4.51 -5.39
CA VAL A 120 1.65 4.24 -3.98
C VAL A 120 2.06 5.39 -3.06
N GLU A 121 3.01 6.23 -3.46
CA GLU A 121 3.33 7.47 -2.75
C GLU A 121 2.25 8.53 -2.92
N TRP A 122 1.75 8.69 -4.15
CA TRP A 122 0.77 9.68 -4.55
C TRP A 122 -0.37 9.01 -5.31
N LEU A 123 -1.56 9.00 -4.71
CA LEU A 123 -2.78 8.47 -5.34
C LEU A 123 -3.31 9.41 -6.42
N ASP A 124 -3.11 10.71 -6.23
CA ASP A 124 -3.42 11.72 -7.24
C ASP A 124 -2.15 12.03 -8.06
N PRO A 125 -2.14 11.81 -9.39
CA PRO A 125 -0.97 12.09 -10.23
C PRO A 125 -0.50 13.55 -10.20
N SER A 126 -1.37 14.51 -9.87
CA SER A 126 -1.02 15.92 -9.68
C SER A 126 -0.19 16.17 -8.41
N LYS A 127 -0.09 15.15 -7.53
CA LYS A 127 0.53 15.23 -6.19
C LYS A 127 -0.17 16.23 -5.27
N ALA A 128 -1.46 16.43 -5.46
CA ALA A 128 -2.28 17.17 -4.53
C ALA A 128 -2.26 16.50 -3.14
N SER A 129 -2.23 17.32 -2.08
CA SER A 129 -2.12 16.82 -0.70
C SER A 129 -3.18 15.77 -0.28
N PRO A 130 -4.44 15.80 -0.76
CA PRO A 130 -5.40 14.74 -0.46
C PRO A 130 -5.00 13.36 -1.01
N GLY A 131 -4.16 13.31 -2.05
CA GLY A 131 -3.61 12.09 -2.63
C GLY A 131 -2.29 11.63 -2.02
N ALA A 132 -1.75 12.34 -1.01
CA ALA A 132 -0.51 11.94 -0.34
C ALA A 132 -0.73 10.67 0.51
N TYR A 133 0.04 9.60 0.27
CA TYR A 133 -0.10 8.34 1.00
C TYR A 133 1.24 7.82 1.54
N PHE A 134 2.03 7.08 0.76
CA PHE A 134 3.35 6.62 1.19
C PHE A 134 4.47 7.66 1.01
N ASN A 135 4.20 8.83 0.42
CA ASN A 135 5.24 9.81 0.06
C ASN A 135 6.18 10.17 1.23
N LYS A 136 5.64 10.41 2.43
CA LYS A 136 6.47 10.75 3.61
C LYS A 136 7.34 9.58 4.09
N ILE A 137 6.85 8.34 3.96
CA ILE A 137 7.64 7.14 4.28
C ILE A 137 8.76 6.99 3.27
N ALA A 138 8.46 7.12 1.97
CA ALA A 138 9.46 7.05 0.90
C ALA A 138 10.50 8.17 1.01
N ASP A 139 10.10 9.40 1.34
CA ASP A 139 11.02 10.52 1.61
C ASP A 139 11.96 10.21 2.77
N SER A 140 11.41 9.69 3.87
CA SER A 140 12.21 9.33 5.05
C SER A 140 13.20 8.20 4.74
N LEU A 141 12.79 7.19 3.98
CA LEU A 141 13.66 6.11 3.52
C LEU A 141 14.75 6.64 2.58
N ALA A 142 14.41 7.58 1.68
CA ALA A 142 15.38 8.19 0.79
C ALA A 142 16.45 9.01 1.54
N LEU A 143 16.06 9.70 2.61
CA LEU A 143 17.00 10.39 3.51
C LEU A 143 17.97 9.43 4.22
N LEU A 144 17.60 8.15 4.37
CA LEU A 144 18.46 7.10 4.92
C LEU A 144 19.36 6.45 3.85
N GLY A 145 19.36 6.96 2.61
CA GLY A 145 20.20 6.45 1.52
C GLY A 145 19.56 5.35 0.68
N LEU A 146 18.25 5.08 0.83
CA LEU A 146 17.53 4.18 -0.07
C LEU A 146 17.09 4.90 -1.35
N GLU A 147 17.25 4.24 -2.48
CA GLU A 147 16.85 4.74 -3.80
C GLU A 147 15.44 4.24 -4.19
N ARG A 148 14.55 5.16 -4.56
CA ARG A 148 13.23 4.88 -5.15
C ARG A 148 13.34 4.05 -6.42
N ASN A 149 12.39 3.14 -6.63
CA ASN A 149 12.31 2.23 -7.78
C ASN A 149 13.48 1.22 -7.88
N PHE A 150 14.45 1.28 -6.97
CA PHE A 150 15.53 0.31 -6.88
C PHE A 150 15.52 -0.41 -5.52
N THR A 151 15.84 0.28 -4.44
CA THR A 151 15.83 -0.30 -3.08
C THR A 151 14.54 -0.01 -2.32
N ILE A 152 13.74 0.98 -2.74
CA ILE A 152 12.35 1.16 -2.32
C ILE A 152 11.47 0.77 -3.51
N ARG A 153 10.60 -0.21 -3.35
CA ARG A 153 9.70 -0.67 -4.43
C ARG A 153 8.25 -0.59 -3.96
N GLY A 154 7.37 -0.03 -4.79
CA GLY A 154 5.94 0.02 -4.52
C GLY A 154 5.21 -1.15 -5.18
N ILE A 155 4.23 -1.71 -4.48
CA ILE A 155 3.44 -2.85 -4.96
C ILE A 155 1.98 -2.41 -5.09
N PRO A 156 1.63 -1.64 -6.13
CA PRO A 156 0.25 -1.29 -6.40
C PRO A 156 -0.54 -2.52 -6.84
N TYR A 157 -1.82 -2.57 -6.51
CA TYR A 157 -2.72 -3.66 -6.92
C TYR A 157 -4.17 -3.17 -7.03
N ASP A 158 -5.02 -4.00 -7.65
CA ASP A 158 -6.46 -3.71 -7.74
C ASP A 158 -7.09 -3.97 -6.37
N PHE A 159 -7.15 -2.90 -5.56
CA PHE A 159 -7.63 -2.95 -4.19
C PHE A 159 -9.13 -3.23 -4.08
N ARG A 160 -9.89 -3.16 -5.19
CA ARG A 160 -11.30 -3.55 -5.22
C ARG A 160 -11.47 -5.05 -4.99
N LYS A 161 -10.48 -5.86 -5.39
CA LYS A 161 -10.51 -7.32 -5.39
C LYS A 161 -9.90 -7.93 -4.13
N ALA A 162 -10.44 -9.08 -3.71
CA ALA A 162 -9.88 -9.90 -2.66
C ALA A 162 -8.71 -10.78 -3.17
N PRO A 163 -7.86 -11.35 -2.30
CA PRO A 163 -6.65 -12.08 -2.71
C PRO A 163 -6.89 -13.24 -3.69
N ASN A 164 -8.05 -13.87 -3.66
CA ASN A 164 -8.40 -14.97 -4.57
C ASN A 164 -8.45 -14.55 -6.04
N GLU A 165 -8.68 -13.26 -6.33
CA GLU A 165 -8.76 -12.73 -7.70
C GLU A 165 -7.54 -11.86 -8.09
N ASN A 166 -6.63 -11.62 -7.14
CA ASN A 166 -5.36 -10.93 -7.35
C ASN A 166 -4.21 -11.96 -7.50
N ILE A 167 -4.37 -12.97 -8.35
CA ILE A 167 -3.39 -14.07 -8.47
C ILE A 167 -2.05 -13.55 -9.02
N ASP A 168 -2.10 -12.70 -10.04
CA ASP A 168 -0.91 -12.12 -10.68
C ASP A 168 -0.13 -11.18 -9.76
N LEU A 169 -0.80 -10.57 -8.78
CA LEU A 169 -0.14 -9.77 -7.75
C LEU A 169 0.92 -10.58 -7.02
N PHE A 170 0.61 -11.81 -6.64
CA PHE A 170 1.49 -12.62 -5.78
C PHE A 170 2.67 -13.23 -6.54
N SER A 171 2.48 -13.59 -7.82
CA SER A 171 3.60 -14.01 -8.67
C SER A 171 4.54 -12.83 -8.94
N ASN A 172 4.00 -11.66 -9.29
CA ASN A 172 4.81 -10.47 -9.56
C ASN A 172 5.50 -9.93 -8.30
N LEU A 173 4.84 -9.98 -7.14
CA LEU A 173 5.42 -9.62 -5.85
C LEU A 173 6.63 -10.50 -5.52
N LYS A 174 6.50 -11.81 -5.72
CA LYS A 174 7.62 -12.75 -5.55
C LYS A 174 8.80 -12.36 -6.42
N ASN A 175 8.56 -12.11 -7.71
CA ASN A 175 9.60 -11.73 -8.66
C ASN A 175 10.32 -10.43 -8.25
N ILE A 176 9.58 -9.40 -7.84
CA ILE A 176 10.19 -8.14 -7.37
C ILE A 176 11.01 -8.34 -6.10
N ILE A 177 10.54 -9.16 -5.16
CA ILE A 177 11.28 -9.45 -3.94
C ILE A 177 12.60 -10.16 -4.27
N GLU A 178 12.56 -11.17 -5.14
CA GLU A 178 13.75 -11.90 -5.58
C GLU A 178 14.72 -10.98 -6.34
N GLU A 179 14.23 -10.23 -7.33
CA GLU A 179 15.02 -9.25 -8.10
C GLU A 179 15.70 -8.24 -7.18
N THR A 180 14.94 -7.63 -6.27
CA THR A 180 15.45 -6.59 -5.36
C THR A 180 16.49 -7.17 -4.41
N ALA A 181 16.23 -8.35 -3.85
CA ALA A 181 17.15 -8.98 -2.92
C ALA A 181 18.44 -9.44 -3.60
N ASP A 182 18.34 -10.04 -4.78
CA ASP A 182 19.50 -10.55 -5.52
C ASP A 182 20.37 -9.39 -6.04
N ARG A 183 19.77 -8.26 -6.46
CA ARG A 183 20.51 -7.07 -6.90
C ARG A 183 21.19 -6.30 -5.77
N THR A 184 20.64 -6.35 -4.56
CA THR A 184 21.18 -5.65 -3.39
C THR A 184 22.05 -6.55 -2.49
N GLY A 185 22.00 -7.87 -2.72
CA GLY A 185 22.62 -8.87 -1.85
C GLY A 185 21.99 -8.96 -0.46
N LYS A 186 20.77 -8.41 -0.26
CA LYS A 186 20.11 -8.32 1.05
C LYS A 186 18.65 -8.76 1.00
N PRO A 187 18.14 -9.46 2.02
CA PRO A 187 16.71 -9.73 2.13
C PRO A 187 15.91 -8.43 2.31
N VAL A 188 14.65 -8.42 1.89
CA VAL A 188 13.80 -7.23 1.90
C VAL A 188 13.03 -7.06 3.21
N VAL A 189 12.75 -5.82 3.58
CA VAL A 189 11.74 -5.48 4.59
C VAL A 189 10.44 -5.16 3.88
N ILE A 190 9.36 -5.88 4.21
CA ILE A 190 8.02 -5.54 3.74
C ILE A 190 7.41 -4.54 4.72
N VAL A 191 6.99 -3.38 4.24
CA VAL A 191 6.18 -2.41 4.99
C VAL A 191 4.78 -2.41 4.40
N ALA A 192 3.82 -2.90 5.18
CA ALA A 192 2.45 -3.08 4.71
C ALA A 192 1.47 -2.27 5.56
N HIS A 193 0.56 -1.53 4.93
CA HIS A 193 -0.43 -0.71 5.64
C HIS A 193 -1.85 -1.26 5.45
N SER A 194 -2.67 -1.25 6.52
CA SER A 194 -4.09 -1.60 6.48
C SER A 194 -4.31 -2.95 5.77
N MET A 195 -5.10 -3.00 4.69
CA MET A 195 -5.36 -4.20 3.87
C MET A 195 -4.11 -4.83 3.24
N GLY A 196 -3.03 -4.06 3.07
CA GLY A 196 -1.75 -4.58 2.62
C GLY A 196 -1.17 -5.62 3.58
N ALA A 197 -1.46 -5.52 4.88
CA ALA A 197 -0.98 -6.45 5.89
C ALA A 197 -1.57 -7.87 5.71
N PRO A 198 -2.91 -8.09 5.70
CA PRO A 198 -3.45 -9.41 5.43
C PRO A 198 -3.12 -9.92 4.02
N ASN A 199 -2.96 -9.03 3.01
CA ASN A 199 -2.43 -9.43 1.69
C ASN A 199 -1.00 -9.99 1.78
N SER A 200 -0.12 -9.32 2.53
CA SER A 200 1.25 -9.78 2.78
C SER A 200 1.28 -11.13 3.49
N LEU A 201 0.39 -11.34 4.47
CA LEU A 201 0.26 -12.63 5.15
C LEU A 201 -0.24 -13.73 4.20
N TYR A 202 -1.25 -13.43 3.38
CA TYR A 202 -1.76 -14.37 2.37
C TYR A 202 -0.63 -14.82 1.42
N PHE A 203 0.18 -13.87 0.94
CA PHE A 203 1.35 -14.15 0.12
C PHE A 203 2.38 -15.02 0.84
N LEU A 204 2.80 -14.63 2.05
CA LEU A 204 3.87 -15.30 2.81
C LEU A 204 3.47 -16.72 3.27
N ASN A 205 2.18 -16.97 3.46
CA ASN A 205 1.67 -18.32 3.77
C ASN A 205 1.78 -19.28 2.58
N LYS A 206 1.90 -18.77 1.34
CA LYS A 206 2.13 -19.58 0.14
C LYS A 206 3.61 -19.82 -0.17
N GLN A 207 4.52 -19.17 0.56
CA GLN A 207 5.96 -19.34 0.36
C GLN A 207 6.57 -20.36 1.32
N THR A 208 7.58 -21.09 0.85
CA THR A 208 8.31 -22.05 1.68
C THR A 208 9.12 -21.34 2.78
N SER A 209 9.41 -22.04 3.87
CA SER A 209 10.25 -21.50 4.95
C SER A 209 11.66 -21.14 4.47
N GLY A 210 12.22 -21.92 3.54
CA GLY A 210 13.51 -21.63 2.92
C GLY A 210 13.50 -20.35 2.10
N TRP A 211 12.45 -20.12 1.30
CA TRP A 211 12.28 -18.89 0.53
C TRP A 211 12.18 -17.68 1.47
N LYS A 212 11.33 -17.76 2.51
CA LYS A 212 11.17 -16.68 3.49
C LYS A 212 12.48 -16.34 4.20
N LYS A 213 13.24 -17.36 4.63
CA LYS A 213 14.54 -17.18 5.29
C LYS A 213 15.58 -16.53 4.37
N LYS A 214 15.53 -16.80 3.06
CA LYS A 214 16.45 -16.22 2.08
C LYS A 214 16.09 -14.76 1.75
N TYR A 215 14.82 -14.48 1.53
CA TYR A 215 14.40 -13.24 0.88
C TYR A 215 13.74 -12.21 1.80
N ILE A 216 13.23 -12.61 2.98
CA ILE A 216 12.48 -11.72 3.87
C ILE A 216 13.26 -11.45 5.14
N LYS A 217 13.58 -10.17 5.37
CA LYS A 217 14.21 -9.70 6.61
C LYS A 217 13.17 -9.56 7.72
N SER A 218 12.08 -8.87 7.42
CA SER A 218 10.98 -8.61 8.35
C SER A 218 9.73 -8.15 7.62
N LEU A 219 8.59 -8.33 8.28
CA LEU A 219 7.32 -7.71 7.91
C LEU A 219 6.98 -6.67 8.98
N VAL A 220 6.86 -5.42 8.58
CA VAL A 220 6.44 -4.28 9.39
C VAL A 220 5.02 -3.90 8.96
N THR A 221 4.06 -4.03 9.87
CA THR A 221 2.66 -3.74 9.55
C THR A 221 2.17 -2.50 10.25
N LEU A 222 1.60 -1.57 9.50
CA LEU A 222 1.02 -0.33 9.99
C LEU A 222 -0.51 -0.49 9.99
N ALA A 223 -1.12 -0.53 11.17
CA ALA A 223 -2.58 -0.66 11.33
C ALA A 223 -3.20 -1.83 10.51
N GLY A 224 -2.57 -3.00 10.53
CA GLY A 224 -3.04 -4.17 9.79
C GLY A 224 -4.42 -4.68 10.27
N CYS A 225 -5.36 -4.84 9.35
CA CYS A 225 -6.72 -5.32 9.63
C CYS A 225 -6.82 -6.87 9.66
N TRP A 226 -6.03 -7.51 10.53
CA TRP A 226 -5.86 -8.97 10.57
C TRP A 226 -7.14 -9.79 10.70
N GLY A 227 -8.08 -9.31 11.52
CA GLY A 227 -9.36 -9.96 11.72
C GLY A 227 -10.51 -9.32 10.92
N GLY A 228 -10.25 -8.29 10.14
CA GLY A 228 -11.27 -7.42 9.56
C GLY A 228 -11.52 -6.15 10.39
N THR A 229 -12.56 -5.41 10.03
CA THR A 229 -12.93 -4.12 10.64
C THR A 229 -14.44 -3.95 10.75
N VAL A 230 -14.92 -3.47 11.90
CA VAL A 230 -16.33 -3.11 12.09
C VAL A 230 -16.79 -1.99 11.16
N LYS A 231 -15.86 -1.15 10.66
CA LYS A 231 -16.18 -0.11 9.67
C LYS A 231 -16.76 -0.72 8.39
N ALA A 232 -16.36 -1.93 7.99
CA ALA A 232 -16.90 -2.58 6.78
C ALA A 232 -18.43 -2.75 6.86
N LEU A 233 -18.97 -3.06 8.05
CA LEU A 233 -20.41 -3.15 8.28
C LEU A 233 -21.10 -1.78 8.08
N LYS A 234 -20.48 -0.69 8.56
CA LYS A 234 -20.96 0.69 8.30
C LYS A 234 -20.99 0.98 6.80
N VAL A 235 -19.92 0.65 6.08
CA VAL A 235 -19.83 0.87 4.63
C VAL A 235 -20.91 0.09 3.89
N PHE A 236 -21.09 -1.21 4.21
CA PHE A 236 -22.19 -1.98 3.63
C PHE A 236 -23.56 -1.39 3.97
N ALA A 237 -23.79 -0.90 5.19
CA ALA A 237 -25.09 -0.38 5.59
C ALA A 237 -25.43 0.99 4.98
N GLN A 238 -24.54 1.98 5.10
CA GLN A 238 -24.81 3.38 4.75
C GLN A 238 -23.84 3.98 3.71
N GLY A 239 -22.69 3.35 3.48
CA GLY A 239 -21.61 3.89 2.66
C GLY A 239 -20.58 4.67 3.48
N ASP A 240 -19.55 5.16 2.81
CA ASP A 240 -18.54 6.01 3.42
C ASP A 240 -18.14 7.14 2.46
N ASN A 241 -18.26 8.38 2.92
CA ASN A 241 -17.90 9.56 2.12
C ASN A 241 -16.39 9.86 2.13
N LEU A 242 -15.57 8.93 2.63
CA LEU A 242 -14.11 9.06 2.71
C LEU A 242 -13.66 10.28 3.54
N GLY A 243 -14.53 10.79 4.42
CA GLY A 243 -14.29 12.00 5.22
C GLY A 243 -14.57 13.31 4.48
N VAL A 244 -15.16 13.26 3.28
CA VAL A 244 -15.45 14.43 2.44
C VAL A 244 -16.96 14.69 2.45
N SER A 245 -17.40 15.73 3.15
CA SER A 245 -18.82 16.00 3.42
C SER A 245 -19.69 16.25 2.18
N VAL A 246 -19.10 16.66 1.06
CA VAL A 246 -19.82 16.89 -0.20
C VAL A 246 -20.10 15.58 -0.96
N LEU A 247 -19.44 14.48 -0.61
CA LEU A 247 -19.66 13.19 -1.26
C LEU A 247 -20.86 12.47 -0.63
N SER A 248 -21.75 11.98 -1.50
CA SER A 248 -22.91 11.20 -1.10
C SER A 248 -22.47 9.80 -0.64
N GLU A 249 -22.69 9.48 0.64
CA GLU A 249 -22.46 8.12 1.15
C GLU A 249 -23.31 7.10 0.40
N ALA A 250 -24.56 7.43 0.08
CA ALA A 250 -25.47 6.53 -0.62
C ALA A 250 -24.99 6.20 -2.04
N THR A 251 -24.43 7.18 -2.75
CA THR A 251 -23.87 7.00 -4.10
C THR A 251 -22.60 6.16 -4.05
N LEU A 252 -21.66 6.50 -3.16
CA LEU A 252 -20.41 5.74 -2.98
C LEU A 252 -20.66 4.31 -2.50
N ARG A 253 -21.73 4.09 -1.71
CA ARG A 253 -22.12 2.75 -1.26
C ARG A 253 -22.32 1.78 -2.41
N GLU A 254 -22.80 2.23 -3.58
CA GLU A 254 -23.00 1.34 -4.74
C GLU A 254 -21.67 0.76 -5.25
N GLU A 255 -20.65 1.61 -5.41
CA GLU A 255 -19.30 1.17 -5.78
C GLU A 255 -18.67 0.35 -4.65
N GLN A 256 -18.73 0.85 -3.41
CA GLN A 256 -18.07 0.21 -2.27
C GLN A 256 -18.61 -1.20 -2.00
N ARG A 257 -19.93 -1.42 -2.15
CA ARG A 257 -20.55 -2.74 -2.02
C ARG A 257 -20.12 -3.71 -3.12
N SER A 258 -19.67 -3.20 -4.26
CA SER A 258 -19.25 -4.03 -5.39
C SER A 258 -17.88 -4.67 -5.18
N ASN A 259 -17.07 -4.15 -4.23
CA ASN A 259 -15.69 -4.56 -4.01
C ASN A 259 -15.61 -5.80 -3.09
N PRO A 260 -15.17 -6.98 -3.58
CA PRO A 260 -14.98 -8.16 -2.73
C PRO A 260 -13.96 -7.94 -1.61
N SER A 261 -13.03 -6.99 -1.76
CA SER A 261 -12.10 -6.61 -0.70
C SER A 261 -12.82 -6.11 0.56
N LEU A 262 -13.91 -5.36 0.41
CA LEU A 262 -14.70 -4.87 1.55
C LEU A 262 -15.35 -6.03 2.31
N ALA A 263 -15.91 -7.01 1.58
CA ALA A 263 -16.47 -8.22 2.17
C ALA A 263 -15.39 -9.06 2.88
N TRP A 264 -14.21 -9.17 2.26
CA TRP A 264 -13.07 -9.87 2.84
C TRP A 264 -12.58 -9.23 4.15
N LEU A 265 -12.72 -7.91 4.29
CA LEU A 265 -12.37 -7.16 5.49
C LEU A 265 -13.50 -7.09 6.54
N MET A 266 -14.60 -7.82 6.38
CA MET A 266 -15.61 -7.91 7.44
C MET A 266 -15.06 -8.64 8.67
N PRO A 267 -15.56 -8.31 9.89
CA PRO A 267 -15.11 -8.94 11.12
C PRO A 267 -15.18 -10.48 11.07
N SER A 268 -14.08 -11.13 11.44
CA SER A 268 -13.91 -12.57 11.39
C SER A 268 -14.29 -13.23 12.72
N LYS A 269 -14.92 -14.41 12.64
CA LYS A 269 -15.23 -15.25 13.82
C LYS A 269 -14.01 -15.69 14.64
N HIS A 270 -12.81 -15.52 14.09
CA HIS A 270 -11.56 -15.81 14.80
C HIS A 270 -11.14 -14.69 15.77
N PHE A 271 -11.74 -13.51 15.66
CA PHE A 271 -11.38 -12.32 16.45
C PHE A 271 -12.57 -11.69 17.15
N TRP A 272 -13.80 -11.88 16.65
CA TRP A 272 -15.04 -11.41 17.27
C TRP A 272 -15.92 -12.59 17.67
N ALA A 273 -16.60 -12.46 18.80
CA ALA A 273 -17.55 -13.48 19.23
C ALA A 273 -18.76 -13.51 18.27
N ILE A 274 -19.32 -14.70 18.07
CA ILE A 274 -20.40 -14.92 17.10
C ILE A 274 -21.64 -14.10 17.45
N ASP A 275 -21.92 -13.94 18.74
CA ASP A 275 -23.05 -13.24 19.35
C ASP A 275 -22.75 -11.79 19.73
N GLU A 276 -21.53 -11.30 19.48
CA GLU A 276 -21.17 -9.91 19.76
C GLU A 276 -21.96 -8.95 18.83
N PRO A 277 -22.71 -7.99 19.39
CA PRO A 277 -23.47 -7.05 18.58
C PRO A 277 -22.56 -5.96 18.01
N LEU A 278 -22.31 -6.00 16.70
CA LEU A 278 -21.45 -5.05 15.98
C LEU A 278 -22.25 -3.91 15.32
N VAL A 279 -23.50 -4.18 14.93
CA VAL A 279 -24.46 -3.18 14.44
C VAL A 279 -25.74 -3.30 15.25
N LYS A 280 -26.30 -2.19 15.71
CA LYS A 280 -27.56 -2.16 16.45
C LYS A 280 -28.56 -1.24 15.74
N THR A 281 -29.78 -1.71 15.60
CA THR A 281 -30.96 -0.93 15.19
C THR A 281 -31.94 -0.87 16.37
N ALA A 282 -33.07 -0.18 16.21
CA ALA A 282 -34.09 -0.11 17.25
C ALA A 282 -34.64 -1.50 17.65
N ASN A 283 -34.70 -2.44 16.69
CA ASN A 283 -35.37 -3.73 16.87
C ASN A 283 -34.42 -4.93 16.83
N LYS A 284 -33.15 -4.74 16.44
CA LYS A 284 -32.26 -5.85 16.15
C LYS A 284 -30.78 -5.51 16.32
N SER A 285 -29.98 -6.54 16.64
CA SER A 285 -28.53 -6.47 16.59
C SER A 285 -27.98 -7.44 15.55
N TYR A 286 -26.90 -7.06 14.89
CA TYR A 286 -26.17 -7.87 13.94
C TYR A 286 -24.73 -8.04 14.39
N GLY A 287 -24.21 -9.26 14.30
CA GLY A 287 -22.84 -9.64 14.59
C GLY A 287 -22.31 -10.60 13.53
N VAL A 288 -21.19 -11.26 13.82
CA VAL A 288 -20.56 -12.22 12.89
C VAL A 288 -21.50 -13.38 12.55
N GLY A 289 -22.31 -13.83 13.53
CA GLY A 289 -23.27 -14.93 13.33
C GLY A 289 -24.48 -14.60 12.45
N SER A 290 -24.68 -13.33 12.08
CA SER A 290 -25.91 -12.87 11.41
C SER A 290 -25.65 -12.15 10.09
N TYR A 291 -24.51 -12.41 9.42
CA TYR A 291 -24.19 -11.74 8.15
C TYR A 291 -25.19 -12.04 7.03
N GLU A 292 -25.67 -13.28 6.94
CA GLU A 292 -26.69 -13.60 5.93
C GLU A 292 -27.95 -12.73 6.09
N GLU A 293 -28.38 -12.51 7.33
CA GLU A 293 -29.53 -11.67 7.62
C GLU A 293 -29.21 -10.17 7.56
N PHE A 294 -27.96 -9.77 7.72
CA PHE A 294 -27.51 -8.39 7.52
C PHE A 294 -27.55 -7.98 6.04
N PHE A 295 -27.32 -8.93 5.12
CA PHE A 295 -27.33 -8.69 3.67
C PHE A 295 -28.71 -8.83 3.02
N LYS A 296 -29.71 -9.35 3.74
CA LYS A 296 -31.12 -9.42 3.30
C LYS A 296 -31.87 -8.15 3.67
#